data_AF-A0A1F4W1P1-F1
#
_entry.id   AF-A0A1F4W1P1-F1
#
_cell.length_a   1.000
_cell.length_b   1.000
_cell.length_c   1.000
_cell.angle_alpha   90.00
_cell.angle_beta   90.00
_cell.angle_gamma   90.00
#
_symmetry.space_group_name_H-M   'P 1'
#
loop_
_entity.id
_entity.type
_entity.pdbx_description
1 polymer ?
#
loop_
_entity_poly.entity_id
_entity_poly.type
_entity_poly.pdbx_seq_one_letter_code
_entity_poly.pdbx_strand_id
1 'polypeptide(L)' 'MPENKKIDKITKDSNIAQLVFKYPAMEEVLMDYGLHCVGCFASSFDTIEQGAKVHGLSDEEIEEMIGRINEVLEFGE' A
#
# COMPACT_ATOMS: atom_id res chain seq x y z
N MET A 1 -13.08 20.61 3.15
CA MET A 1 -14.05 19.68 2.56
C MET A 1 -13.82 18.33 3.21
N PRO A 2 -14.72 17.77 4.04
CA PRO A 2 -14.56 16.41 4.52
C PRO A 2 -15.13 15.47 3.45
N GLU A 3 -14.24 14.85 2.69
CA GLU A 3 -14.60 13.88 1.66
C GLU A 3 -14.91 12.54 2.36
N ASN A 4 -16.11 12.00 2.10
CA ASN A 4 -16.53 10.67 2.54
C ASN A 4 -15.45 9.63 2.23
N LYS A 5 -14.80 9.07 3.26
CA LYS A 5 -13.87 7.95 3.13
C LYS A 5 -14.65 6.69 2.74
N LYS A 6 -14.90 6.51 1.44
CA LYS A 6 -15.15 5.17 0.90
C LYS A 6 -13.84 4.41 0.98
N ILE A 7 -13.85 3.28 1.69
CA ILE A 7 -12.72 2.36 1.67
C ILE A 7 -12.74 1.71 0.29
N ASP A 8 -11.97 2.29 -0.64
CA ASP A 8 -11.68 1.66 -1.91
C ASP A 8 -10.84 0.41 -1.62
N LYS A 9 -11.33 -0.76 -2.05
CA LYS A 9 -10.58 -2.02 -1.92
C LYS A 9 -9.22 -1.86 -2.60
N ILE A 10 -8.15 -2.08 -1.84
CA ILE A 10 -6.80 -1.95 -2.34
C ILE A 10 -6.45 -3.17 -3.18
N THR A 11 -5.82 -2.93 -4.32
CA THR A 11 -5.34 -3.94 -5.27
C THR A 11 -3.88 -3.68 -5.63
N LYS A 12 -3.24 -4.64 -6.29
CA LYS A 12 -1.83 -4.52 -6.72
C LYS A 12 -1.57 -3.36 -7.69
N ASP A 13 -2.60 -2.93 -8.41
CA ASP A 13 -2.57 -1.78 -9.32
C ASP A 13 -2.75 -0.43 -8.60
N SER A 14 -3.02 -0.45 -7.29
CA SER A 14 -3.19 0.77 -6.50
C SER A 14 -1.86 1.51 -6.38
N ASN A 15 -1.92 2.84 -6.43
CA ASN A 15 -0.75 3.68 -6.27
C ASN A 15 -0.31 3.72 -4.80
N ILE A 16 0.98 3.48 -4.56
CA ILE A 16 1.57 3.38 -3.23
C ILE A 16 1.45 4.70 -2.46
N ALA A 17 1.80 5.83 -3.09
CA ALA A 17 1.78 7.12 -2.42
C ALA A 17 0.35 7.57 -2.07
N GLN A 18 -0.63 7.31 -2.92
CA GLN A 18 -2.04 7.58 -2.62
C GLN A 18 -2.55 6.73 -1.46
N LEU A 19 -2.16 5.45 -1.39
CA LEU A 19 -2.50 4.57 -0.28
C LEU A 19 -1.99 5.15 1.06
N VAL A 20 -0.70 5.46 1.15
CA VAL A 20 -0.09 6.00 2.38
C VAL A 20 -0.65 7.39 2.71
N PHE A 21 -0.89 8.24 1.70
CA PHE A 21 -1.48 9.55 1.92
C PHE A 21 -2.90 9.47 2.50
N LYS A 22 -3.74 8.55 2.02
CA LYS A 22 -5.10 8.32 2.54
C LYS A 22 -5.09 7.59 3.89
N TYR A 23 -4.14 6.69 4.07
CA TYR A 23 -4.05 5.77 5.21
C TYR A 23 -2.59 5.70 5.72
N PRO A 24 -2.14 6.68 6.51
CA PRO A 24 -0.74 6.73 7.00
C PRO A 24 -0.31 5.48 7.77
N ALA A 25 -1.24 4.80 8.44
CA ALA A 25 -0.97 3.53 9.13
C ALA A 25 -0.48 2.41 8.18
N MET A 26 -0.75 2.50 6.88
CA MET A 26 -0.29 1.52 5.89
C MET A 26 1.20 1.62 5.62
N GLU A 27 1.84 2.73 5.99
CA GLU A 27 3.29 2.88 5.89
C GLU A 27 4.02 1.78 6.67
N GLU A 28 3.59 1.49 7.90
CA GLU A 28 4.18 0.44 8.73
C GLU A 28 4.00 -0.96 8.11
N VAL A 29 2.81 -1.22 7.54
CA VAL A 29 2.56 -2.48 6.82
C VAL A 29 3.48 -2.59 5.62
N LEU A 30 3.62 -1.56 4.79
CA LEU A 30 4.51 -1.60 3.61
C LEU A 30 5.99 -1.76 4.01
N MET A 31 6.42 -1.12 5.09
CA MET A 31 7.77 -1.25 5.63
C MET A 31 8.08 -2.66 6.13
N ASP A 32 7.12 -3.35 6.76
CA ASP A 32 7.26 -4.76 7.17
C ASP A 32 7.61 -5.67 5.97
N TYR A 33 7.10 -5.34 4.79
CA TYR A 33 7.36 -6.05 3.53
C TYR A 33 8.59 -5.51 2.78
N GLY A 34 9.43 -4.69 3.42
CA GLY A 34 10.69 -4.21 2.84
C GLY A 34 10.57 -2.99 1.93
N LEU A 35 9.37 -2.43 1.76
CA LEU A 35 9.16 -1.18 1.04
C LEU A 35 9.48 0.00 1.97
N HIS A 36 10.75 0.28 2.22
CA HIS A 36 11.15 1.43 3.04
C HIS A 36 11.17 2.75 2.26
N CYS A 37 11.11 2.67 0.92
CA CYS A 37 11.16 3.82 0.02
C CYS A 37 9.78 4.48 -0.20
N VAL A 38 8.75 4.13 0.55
CA VAL A 38 7.37 4.60 0.36
C VAL A 38 7.24 6.13 0.38
N GLY A 39 8.14 6.82 1.09
CA GLY A 39 8.23 8.29 1.15
C GLY A 39 9.16 8.95 0.11
N CYS A 40 9.78 8.19 -0.80
CA CYS A 40 10.65 8.74 -1.84
C CYS A 40 9.83 9.25 -3.03
N PHE A 41 10.24 10.33 -3.69
CA PHE A 41 9.53 10.89 -4.86
C PHE A 41 9.28 9.85 -5.98
N ALA A 42 10.14 8.83 -6.11
CA ALA A 42 9.96 7.74 -7.05
C ALA A 42 8.67 6.92 -6.81
N SER A 43 8.31 6.65 -5.56
CA SER A 43 7.12 5.87 -5.19
C SER A 43 5.80 6.57 -5.51
N SER A 44 5.86 7.88 -5.83
CA SER A 44 4.67 8.68 -6.14
C SER A 44 3.97 8.23 -7.42
N PHE A 45 4.67 7.53 -8.31
CA PHE A 45 4.12 7.03 -9.57
C PHE A 45 4.01 5.50 -9.62
N ASP A 46 4.57 4.79 -8.64
CA ASP A 46 4.59 3.32 -8.64
C ASP A 46 3.27 2.73 -8.12
N THR A 47 2.84 1.63 -8.74
CA THR A 47 1.84 0.75 -8.16
C THR A 47 2.45 -0.13 -7.07
N ILE A 48 1.61 -0.71 -6.21
CA ILE A 48 2.04 -1.67 -5.19
C ILE A 48 2.84 -2.81 -5.83
N GLU A 49 2.34 -3.37 -6.93
CA GLU A 49 3.03 -4.46 -7.65
C GLU A 49 4.41 -4.02 -8.15
N GLN A 50 4.51 -2.86 -8.78
CA GLN A 50 5.77 -2.37 -9.35
C GLN A 50 6.80 -2.09 -8.26
N GLY A 51 6.41 -1.38 -7.21
CA GLY A 51 7.29 -1.10 -6.07
C GLY A 51 7.76 -2.38 -5.40
N ALA A 52 6.86 -3.34 -5.16
CA ALA A 52 7.19 -4.62 -4.55
C ALA A 52 8.13 -5.46 -5.43
N LYS A 53 7.89 -5.52 -6.74
CA LYS A 53 8.75 -6.26 -7.69
C LYS A 53 10.16 -5.69 -7.80
N VAL A 54 10.33 -4.36 -7.74
CA VAL A 54 11.66 -3.71 -7.70
C VAL A 54 12.44 -4.13 -6.46
N HIS A 55 11.75 -4.42 -5.36
CA HIS A 55 12.31 -4.89 -4.10
C HIS A 55 12.40 -6.43 -3.99
N GLY A 56 12.07 -7.16 -5.06
CA GLY A 56 12.25 -8.61 -5.14
C GLY A 56 11.15 -9.44 -4.51
N LEU A 57 9.98 -8.86 -4.20
CA LEU A 57 8.84 -9.61 -3.69
C LEU A 57 8.23 -10.47 -4.80
N SER A 58 7.85 -11.68 -4.43
CA SER A 58 7.07 -12.59 -5.27
C SER A 58 5.61 -12.14 -5.38
N ASP A 59 4.91 -12.64 -6.41
CA ASP A 59 3.48 -12.37 -6.57
C ASP A 59 2.67 -12.86 -5.34
N GLU A 60 3.11 -13.93 -4.68
CA GLU A 60 2.48 -14.45 -3.46
C GLU A 60 2.62 -13.47 -2.28
N GLU A 61 3.83 -12.94 -2.05
CA GLU A 61 4.08 -11.94 -1.00
C GLU A 61 3.30 -10.63 -1.25
N ILE A 62 3.13 -10.25 -2.53
CA ILE A 62 2.35 -9.07 -2.91
C ILE A 62 0.87 -9.27 -2.57
N GLU A 63 0.30 -10.43 -2.91
CA GLU A 63 -1.09 -10.76 -2.59
C GLU A 63 -1.31 -10.83 -1.07
N GLU A 64 -0.37 -11.41 -0.31
CA GLU A 64 -0.42 -11.43 1.16
C GLU A 64 -0.41 -10.01 1.75
N MET A 65 0.49 -9.15 1.26
CA MET A 65 0.58 -7.75 1.69
C MET A 65 -0.71 -6.98 1.41
N ILE A 66 -1.31 -7.16 0.22
CA ILE A 66 -2.60 -6.55 -0.14
C ILE A 66 -3.73 -7.07 0.75
N GLY A 67 -3.72 -8.38 1.05
CA GLY A 67 -4.64 -8.98 2.01
C GLY A 67 -4.56 -8.29 3.37
N ARG A 68 -3.35 -8.17 3.92
CA ARG A 68 -3.11 -7.51 5.21
C ARG A 68 -3.51 -6.03 5.20
N ILE A 69 -3.23 -5.30 4.12
CA ILE A 69 -3.67 -3.91 3.95
C ILE A 69 -5.20 -3.81 4.02
N ASN A 70 -5.91 -4.62 3.24
CA ASN A 70 -7.38 -4.60 3.23
C ASN A 70 -7.96 -5.01 4.58
N GLU A 71 -7.38 -6.00 5.25
CA GLU A 71 -7.79 -6.44 6.58
C GLU A 71 -7.64 -5.30 7.61
N VAL A 72 -6.48 -4.63 7.64
CA VAL A 72 -6.28 -3.48 8.54
C VAL A 72 -7.21 -2.32 8.20
N LEU A 73 -7.55 -2.10 6.92
CA LEU A 73 -8.54 -1.08 6.53
C LEU A 73 -9.97 -1.43 6.98
N GLU A 74 -10.33 -2.71 7.01
CA GLU A 74 -11.66 -3.17 7.43
C GLU A 74 -11.82 -3.18 8.96
N PHE A 75 -10.75 -3.47 9.70
CA PHE A 75 -10.79 -3.59 11.18
C PHE A 75 -10.18 -2.39 11.93
N GLY A 76 -9.49 -1.48 11.23
CA GLY A 76 -8.86 -0.29 11.79
C GLY A 76 -9.75 0.95 11.77
N GLU A 77 -10.75 0.99 12.64
CA GLU A 77 -11.39 2.23 13.14
C GLU A 77 -11.01 2.47 14.61
#